data_AF-A0A6C0L8X3-F1
#
_entry.id   AF-A0A6C0L8X3-F1
#
_cell.length_a   1.000
_cell.length_b   1.000
_cell.length_c   1.000
_cell.angle_alpha   90.00
_cell.angle_beta   90.00
_cell.angle_gamma   90.00
#
_symmetry.space_group_name_H-M   'P 1'
#
loop_
_entity.id
_entity.type
_entity.pdbx_description
1 polymer ?
#
loop_
_entity_poly.entity_id
_entity_poly.type
_entity_poly.pdbx_seq_one_letter_code
_entity_poly.pdbx_strand_id
1 'polypeptide(L)'
;MLQFNNNPACNTKDKKFDLKKCNASLYSKITNNTDFLKYKRCLFMTFDEYMSDEVHINKKMCCRVFDNVNETKIKSEIQNALEDIRNKLRPTYLKIPLPIYMMFAKKLENQDFSFNGNYKVVLYIPNLYNYNEDDSEYTLFPSLDAFSKQNRWMELMTSKYSKYLQIIKIGSTEKKDEEKNKNKNYLWTDLTQTCYNMGCIADSKETFIIPAYSSKDAELSVSVENISPYYPKKCLKTPYYNKHMMDFTPEQEKRFRGSDDVLKDGFDVNLHCSPEKMIEYKTEEEKDKDKPTFDNFLCKQIKKCNEYTGEDPKYKTDYDKIICSNSDKVRVETLLSDFYRKNIKEGTDKDKYSADYNNNILKELAYRKSRYPGPNKIQEVVFSMFRINESQISGYENLFCYMPWGNMLLKHDFVINEGDTLEIERVSFKSFNKSFQMKFGNGGYLYIYKDGQVYSKVPGQSGSFSCFNRRVVKFESMNLNIYGYDSHDNYDLRGFVSIPMKSMYVSPASLILSNNGQLMIYDLGINKRTP
;
A
#
# COMPACT_ATOMS: atom_id res chain seq x y z
N MET A 1 -33.49 0.27 2.65
CA MET A 1 -33.56 -0.70 1.54
C MET A 1 -32.32 -0.58 0.67
N LEU A 2 -31.36 -1.48 0.81
CA LEU A 2 -30.39 -1.70 -0.26
C LEU A 2 -31.11 -2.43 -1.41
N GLN A 3 -31.64 -1.70 -2.39
CA GLN A 3 -32.11 -2.29 -3.65
C GLN A 3 -30.91 -2.69 -4.54
N PHE A 4 -29.94 -3.44 -4.02
CA PHE A 4 -28.90 -4.06 -4.85
C PHE A 4 -29.43 -5.27 -5.62
N ASN A 5 -30.54 -5.86 -5.17
CA ASN A 5 -31.20 -6.96 -5.88
C ASN A 5 -32.01 -6.51 -7.11
N ASN A 6 -32.29 -5.21 -7.28
CA ASN A 6 -33.11 -4.66 -8.36
C ASN A 6 -32.46 -3.50 -9.11
N ASN A 7 -31.13 -3.48 -9.27
CA ASN A 7 -30.52 -2.55 -10.24
C ASN A 7 -30.55 -3.20 -11.64
N PRO A 8 -31.43 -2.79 -12.56
CA PRO A 8 -31.54 -3.40 -13.89
C PRO A 8 -30.25 -3.26 -14.73
N ALA A 9 -29.35 -2.34 -14.38
CA ALA A 9 -28.04 -2.22 -15.03
C ALA A 9 -27.06 -3.36 -14.67
N CYS A 10 -27.35 -4.12 -13.61
CA CYS A 10 -26.52 -5.20 -13.08
C CYS A 10 -26.93 -6.60 -13.57
N ASN A 11 -28.12 -6.72 -14.16
CA ASN A 11 -28.67 -7.97 -14.64
C ASN A 11 -28.48 -8.07 -16.16
N THR A 12 -27.95 -9.20 -16.64
CA THR A 12 -28.12 -9.57 -18.04
C THR A 12 -29.57 -10.01 -18.28
N LYS A 13 -30.00 -10.05 -19.55
CA LYS A 13 -31.35 -10.52 -19.93
C LYS A 13 -31.68 -11.92 -19.36
N ASP A 14 -30.66 -12.69 -18.98
CA ASP A 14 -30.76 -14.03 -18.42
C ASP A 14 -30.65 -14.09 -16.88
N LYS A 15 -30.80 -12.97 -16.15
CA LYS A 15 -30.64 -12.87 -14.68
C LYS A 15 -29.25 -13.32 -14.15
N LYS A 16 -28.26 -13.50 -15.03
CA LYS A 16 -26.86 -13.68 -14.62
C LYS A 16 -26.26 -12.32 -14.28
N PHE A 17 -25.85 -12.18 -13.03
CA PHE A 17 -25.23 -10.99 -12.46
C PHE A 17 -23.81 -10.77 -13.03
N ASP A 18 -23.52 -9.59 -13.56
CA ASP A 18 -22.24 -9.25 -14.17
C ASP A 18 -21.45 -8.22 -13.33
N LEU A 19 -20.47 -8.74 -12.59
CA LEU A 19 -19.56 -7.99 -11.72
C LEU A 19 -18.84 -6.85 -12.47
N LYS A 20 -18.53 -7.04 -13.76
CA LYS A 20 -17.76 -6.06 -14.54
C LYS A 20 -18.64 -4.86 -14.91
N LYS A 21 -19.94 -5.09 -15.16
CA LYS A 21 -20.93 -4.03 -15.45
C LYS A 21 -21.36 -3.24 -14.22
N CYS A 22 -21.60 -3.89 -13.07
CA CYS A 22 -21.97 -3.15 -11.85
C CYS A 22 -20.85 -2.23 -11.37
N ASN A 23 -19.60 -2.72 -11.40
CA ASN A 23 -18.44 -1.92 -10.98
C ASN A 23 -18.12 -0.81 -11.97
N ALA A 24 -18.33 -1.03 -13.27
CA ALA A 24 -18.24 0.03 -14.26
C ALA A 24 -19.26 1.16 -13.98
N SER A 25 -20.46 0.89 -13.45
CA SER A 25 -21.43 1.94 -13.14
C SER A 25 -21.11 2.76 -11.89
N LEU A 26 -20.54 2.15 -10.84
CA LEU A 26 -20.19 2.87 -9.60
C LEU A 26 -18.85 3.60 -9.73
N TYR A 27 -17.83 2.90 -10.24
CA TYR A 27 -16.58 3.52 -10.64
C TYR A 27 -16.84 4.61 -11.67
N SER A 28 -17.65 4.39 -12.72
CA SER A 28 -17.99 5.47 -13.64
C SER A 28 -18.91 6.55 -13.07
N LYS A 29 -19.76 6.33 -12.06
CA LYS A 29 -20.48 7.45 -11.43
C LYS A 29 -19.53 8.37 -10.67
N ILE A 30 -18.50 7.81 -10.05
CA ILE A 30 -17.49 8.56 -9.29
C ILE A 30 -16.42 9.14 -10.24
N THR A 31 -15.92 8.36 -11.20
CA THR A 31 -14.94 8.78 -12.22
C THR A 31 -15.52 9.57 -13.39
N ASN A 32 -16.81 9.43 -13.74
CA ASN A 32 -17.44 10.32 -14.74
C ASN A 32 -17.83 11.67 -14.12
N ASN A 33 -17.98 11.78 -12.79
CA ASN A 33 -17.94 13.07 -12.10
C ASN A 33 -16.49 13.56 -11.89
N THR A 34 -15.48 12.72 -12.16
CA THR A 34 -14.07 13.01 -11.91
C THR A 34 -13.13 12.46 -13.00
N ASP A 35 -13.22 12.99 -14.22
CA ASP A 35 -12.07 13.00 -15.17
C ASP A 35 -10.78 13.55 -14.51
N PHE A 36 -10.95 14.21 -13.36
CA PHE A 36 -9.97 14.72 -12.43
C PHE A 36 -9.10 13.66 -11.72
N LEU A 37 -9.53 12.39 -11.54
CA LEU A 37 -8.74 11.38 -10.82
C LEU A 37 -8.37 10.18 -11.70
N LYS A 38 -7.06 9.97 -11.88
CA LYS A 38 -6.50 8.84 -12.65
C LYS A 38 -6.02 7.75 -11.69
N TYR A 39 -6.79 6.68 -11.54
CA TYR A 39 -6.45 5.54 -10.70
C TYR A 39 -5.04 4.99 -10.99
N LYS A 40 -4.31 4.64 -9.93
CA LYS A 40 -2.96 4.09 -10.01
C LYS A 40 -2.88 2.68 -9.48
N ARG A 41 -3.29 2.46 -8.23
CA ARG A 41 -3.20 1.14 -7.58
C ARG A 41 -3.96 1.08 -6.26
N CYS A 42 -4.08 -0.15 -5.78
CA CYS A 42 -4.44 -0.45 -4.42
C CYS A 42 -3.21 -0.52 -3.51
N LEU A 43 -3.37 -0.03 -2.29
CA LEU A 43 -2.40 -0.09 -1.23
C LEU A 43 -3.01 -0.85 -0.06
N PHE A 44 -2.24 -1.81 0.44
CA PHE A 44 -2.63 -2.64 1.56
C PHE A 44 -1.62 -2.39 2.66
N MET A 45 -2.14 -2.12 3.86
CA MET A 45 -1.34 -1.79 5.02
C MET A 45 -1.86 -2.58 6.21
N THR A 46 -0.95 -3.06 7.04
CA THR A 46 -1.30 -3.61 8.35
C THR A 46 -1.90 -2.53 9.24
N PHE A 47 -2.64 -2.96 10.26
CA PHE A 47 -3.28 -2.03 11.20
C PHE A 47 -2.24 -1.21 11.99
N ASP A 48 -1.10 -1.80 12.34
CA ASP A 48 0.03 -1.09 12.96
C ASP A 48 0.64 -0.07 12.00
N GLU A 49 0.89 -0.45 10.74
CA GLU A 49 1.40 0.46 9.71
C GLU A 49 0.47 1.67 9.53
N TYR A 50 -0.83 1.48 9.71
CA TYR A 50 -1.81 2.56 9.67
C TYR A 50 -1.90 3.38 10.97
N MET A 51 -2.04 2.72 12.14
CA MET A 51 -2.34 3.37 13.42
C MET A 51 -1.11 3.78 14.23
N SER A 52 -0.09 2.91 14.29
CA SER A 52 1.08 3.09 15.17
C SER A 52 2.24 3.74 14.44
N ASP A 53 2.57 3.24 13.25
CA ASP A 53 3.72 3.71 12.48
C ASP A 53 3.34 4.86 11.53
N GLU A 54 2.04 5.04 11.27
CA GLU A 54 1.48 6.00 10.32
C GLU A 54 2.23 6.05 8.98
N VAL A 55 2.65 4.91 8.43
CA VAL A 55 3.54 4.89 7.24
C VAL A 55 2.91 5.52 6.00
N HIS A 56 1.59 5.70 6.00
CA HIS A 56 0.88 6.43 4.96
C HIS A 56 1.08 7.95 5.06
N ILE A 57 1.47 8.49 6.20
CA ILE A 57 1.74 9.92 6.39
C ILE A 57 3.23 10.18 6.23
N ASN A 58 3.60 11.07 5.32
CA ASN A 58 5.00 11.45 5.12
C ASN A 58 5.17 12.95 5.30
N LYS A 59 5.47 13.36 6.54
CA LYS A 59 5.65 14.78 6.92
C LYS A 59 6.89 15.44 6.29
N LYS A 60 7.79 14.66 5.67
CA LYS A 60 8.98 15.21 5.00
C LYS A 60 8.64 15.81 3.63
N MET A 61 7.48 15.50 3.06
CA MET A 61 6.96 16.13 1.84
C MET A 61 5.69 16.89 2.14
N CYS A 62 5.21 17.68 1.18
CA CYS A 62 3.87 18.23 1.26
C CYS A 62 2.84 17.08 1.29
N CYS A 63 2.26 16.89 2.47
CA CYS A 63 1.31 15.84 2.81
C CYS A 63 0.14 16.50 3.55
N ARG A 64 -1.03 16.60 2.91
CA ARG A 64 -2.25 17.14 3.53
C ARG A 64 -3.23 16.03 3.80
N VAL A 65 -3.65 15.89 5.05
CA VAL A 65 -4.69 14.95 5.46
C VAL A 65 -6.01 15.71 5.57
N PHE A 66 -7.03 15.21 4.89
CA PHE A 66 -8.39 15.66 5.02
C PHE A 66 -9.20 14.53 5.63
N ASP A 67 -9.64 14.73 6.86
CA ASP A 67 -10.54 13.81 7.52
C ASP A 67 -11.98 14.16 7.17
N ASN A 68 -12.82 13.13 7.04
CA ASN A 68 -14.26 13.28 6.93
C ASN A 68 -14.74 14.11 5.71
N VAL A 69 -14.11 13.92 4.54
CA VAL A 69 -14.51 14.61 3.28
C VAL A 69 -15.67 13.92 2.56
N ASN A 70 -16.76 14.64 2.33
CA ASN A 70 -17.90 14.14 1.54
C ASN A 70 -17.53 13.99 0.06
N GLU A 71 -18.01 12.93 -0.60
CA GLU A 71 -17.78 12.65 -2.02
C GLU A 71 -17.98 13.86 -2.94
N THR A 72 -19.08 14.57 -2.74
CA THR A 72 -19.47 15.74 -3.53
C THR A 72 -18.56 16.95 -3.33
N LYS A 73 -17.83 17.02 -2.20
CA LYS A 73 -16.94 18.12 -1.83
C LYS A 73 -15.47 17.83 -2.11
N ILE A 74 -15.10 16.58 -2.42
CA ILE A 74 -13.71 16.17 -2.64
C ILE A 74 -12.97 17.13 -3.59
N LYS A 75 -13.59 17.46 -4.73
CA LYS A 75 -12.94 18.32 -5.75
C LYS A 75 -12.67 19.72 -5.23
N SER A 76 -13.65 20.37 -4.59
CA SER A 76 -13.50 21.73 -4.06
C SER A 76 -12.52 21.78 -2.90
N GLU A 77 -12.51 20.77 -2.01
CA GLU A 77 -11.54 20.69 -0.91
C GLU A 77 -10.11 20.57 -1.43
N ILE A 78 -9.88 19.71 -2.43
CA ILE A 78 -8.56 19.57 -3.05
C ILE A 78 -8.15 20.87 -3.76
N GLN A 79 -9.07 21.54 -4.46
CA GLN A 79 -8.78 22.83 -5.11
C GLN A 79 -8.36 23.89 -4.09
N ASN A 80 -9.12 24.03 -3.00
CA ASN A 80 -8.81 24.98 -1.93
C ASN A 80 -7.44 24.68 -1.29
N ALA A 81 -7.14 23.40 -1.06
CA ALA A 81 -5.85 23.00 -0.51
C ALA A 81 -4.68 23.28 -1.45
N LEU A 82 -4.86 23.09 -2.76
CA LEU A 82 -3.83 23.41 -3.74
C LEU A 82 -3.59 24.92 -3.81
N GLU A 83 -4.62 25.77 -3.75
CA GLU A 83 -4.45 27.22 -3.69
C GLU A 83 -3.78 27.67 -2.38
N ASP A 84 -4.14 27.08 -1.24
CA ASP A 84 -3.44 27.31 0.03
C ASP A 84 -1.94 26.94 -0.07
N ILE A 85 -1.62 25.77 -0.62
CA ILE A 85 -0.24 25.33 -0.83
C ILE A 85 0.50 26.30 -1.76
N ARG A 86 -0.14 26.76 -2.84
CA ARG A 86 0.44 27.75 -3.77
C ARG A 86 0.88 29.01 -3.03
N ASN A 87 0.05 29.52 -2.12
CA ASN A 87 0.34 30.73 -1.35
C ASN A 87 1.48 30.53 -0.33
N LYS A 88 1.77 29.28 0.03
CA LYS A 88 2.86 28.88 0.93
C LYS A 88 4.15 28.51 0.19
N LEU A 89 4.17 28.58 -1.15
CA LEU A 89 5.37 28.27 -1.92
C LEU A 89 6.44 29.34 -1.76
N ARG A 90 7.68 28.89 -1.54
CA ARG A 90 8.87 29.72 -1.46
C ARG A 90 9.90 29.27 -2.49
N PRO A 91 10.36 30.17 -3.37
CA PRO A 91 9.88 31.55 -3.54
C PRO A 91 8.47 31.64 -4.15
N THR A 92 7.80 32.78 -3.97
CA THR A 92 6.36 32.98 -4.29
C THR A 92 5.98 32.85 -5.77
N TYR A 93 6.97 32.89 -6.67
CA TYR A 93 6.77 32.67 -8.10
C TYR A 93 6.76 31.17 -8.48
N LEU A 94 7.06 30.27 -7.55
CA LEU A 94 6.98 28.84 -7.81
C LEU A 94 5.54 28.42 -8.11
N LYS A 95 5.43 27.40 -8.94
CA LYS A 95 4.18 26.67 -9.20
C LYS A 95 4.25 25.31 -8.54
N ILE A 96 3.09 24.68 -8.35
CA ILE A 96 3.03 23.36 -7.73
C ILE A 96 3.60 22.31 -8.70
N PRO A 97 4.63 21.55 -8.31
CA PRO A 97 5.24 20.56 -9.20
C PRO A 97 4.34 19.34 -9.36
N LEU A 98 4.17 18.90 -10.61
CA LEU A 98 3.54 17.63 -10.94
C LEU A 98 4.55 16.48 -10.85
N PRO A 99 4.10 15.24 -10.55
CA PRO A 99 2.71 14.81 -10.34
C PRO A 99 2.18 15.11 -8.93
N ILE A 100 0.85 15.10 -8.78
CA ILE A 100 0.17 15.14 -7.48
C ILE A 100 -0.60 13.84 -7.32
N TYR A 101 -0.50 13.26 -6.14
CA TYR A 101 -1.13 12.00 -5.80
C TYR A 101 -2.13 12.18 -4.67
N MET A 102 -3.17 11.35 -4.69
CA MET A 102 -4.24 11.36 -3.73
C MET A 102 -4.50 9.93 -3.29
N MET A 103 -4.51 9.71 -1.99
CA MET A 103 -4.85 8.44 -1.38
C MET A 103 -6.21 8.58 -0.72
N PHE A 104 -7.13 7.69 -1.07
CA PHE A 104 -8.48 7.68 -0.52
C PHE A 104 -8.71 6.39 0.25
N ALA A 105 -9.40 6.48 1.38
CA ALA A 105 -10.07 5.36 2.00
C ALA A 105 -11.31 5.84 2.75
N LYS A 106 -12.31 5.00 2.78
CA LYS A 106 -13.54 5.27 3.53
C LYS A 106 -13.46 4.67 4.93
N LYS A 107 -13.76 5.46 5.95
CA LYS A 107 -13.93 4.91 7.30
C LYS A 107 -15.29 4.23 7.38
N LEU A 108 -15.31 2.95 7.72
CA LEU A 108 -16.58 2.22 7.88
C LEU A 108 -17.17 2.52 9.26
N GLU A 109 -18.29 3.23 9.29
CA GLU A 109 -19.05 3.48 10.51
C GLU A 109 -19.97 2.28 10.82
N ASN A 110 -20.10 1.96 12.11
CA ASN A 110 -20.89 0.83 12.60
C ASN A 110 -22.35 0.96 12.16
N GLN A 111 -22.78 0.12 11.20
CA GLN A 111 -23.97 -0.73 11.35
C GLN A 111 -24.34 -1.57 10.12
N ASP A 112 -23.92 -1.23 8.89
CA ASP A 112 -24.58 -1.83 7.69
C ASP A 112 -23.67 -2.34 6.56
N PHE A 113 -22.38 -2.62 6.82
CA PHE A 113 -21.41 -3.09 5.80
C PHE A 113 -21.42 -2.29 4.49
N SER A 114 -21.90 -1.06 4.56
CA SER A 114 -22.03 -0.15 3.45
C SER A 114 -20.87 0.81 3.55
N PHE A 115 -20.20 1.02 2.42
CA PHE A 115 -19.32 2.16 2.22
C PHE A 115 -20.20 3.43 2.26
N ASN A 116 -20.67 3.81 3.44
CA ASN A 116 -21.47 5.01 3.72
C ASN A 116 -20.67 5.88 4.71
N GLY A 117 -20.73 7.20 4.54
CA GLY A 117 -19.89 8.14 5.26
C GLY A 117 -18.88 8.87 4.37
N ASN A 118 -18.03 9.67 5.01
CA ASN A 118 -17.06 10.52 4.33
C ASN A 118 -15.70 9.80 4.19
N TYR A 119 -14.84 10.35 3.34
CA TYR A 119 -13.53 9.80 3.02
C TYR A 119 -12.44 10.43 3.89
N LYS A 120 -11.47 9.59 4.29
CA LYS A 120 -10.13 10.07 4.60
C LYS A 120 -9.39 10.22 3.29
N VAL A 121 -8.90 11.42 3.04
CA VAL A 121 -8.18 11.77 1.82
C VAL A 121 -6.81 12.28 2.21
N VAL A 122 -5.76 11.76 1.58
CA VAL A 122 -4.40 12.25 1.78
C VAL A 122 -3.83 12.72 0.45
N LEU A 123 -3.45 13.99 0.38
CA LEU A 123 -2.83 14.62 -0.77
C LEU A 123 -1.31 14.64 -0.60
N TYR A 124 -0.60 14.20 -1.63
CA TYR A 124 0.85 14.20 -1.68
C TYR A 124 1.34 14.96 -2.89
N ILE A 125 2.29 15.87 -2.65
CA ILE A 125 3.05 16.56 -3.70
C ILE A 125 4.52 16.16 -3.52
N PRO A 126 5.00 15.09 -4.19
CA PRO A 126 6.29 14.46 -3.91
C PRO A 126 7.51 15.33 -4.21
N ASN A 127 7.33 16.46 -4.90
CA ASN A 127 8.39 17.39 -5.27
C ASN A 127 8.37 18.66 -4.41
N LEU A 128 7.50 18.73 -3.39
CA LEU A 128 7.48 19.81 -2.40
C LEU A 128 7.97 19.30 -1.04
N TYR A 129 8.94 20.01 -0.49
CA TYR A 129 9.50 19.85 0.83
C TYR A 129 8.85 20.85 1.80
N ASN A 130 8.48 20.38 3.00
CA ASN A 130 8.03 21.25 4.09
C ASN A 130 9.26 21.92 4.72
N TYR A 131 9.46 23.21 4.46
CA TYR A 131 10.70 23.90 4.82
C TYR A 131 10.85 24.08 6.33
N ASN A 132 9.76 24.42 7.01
CA ASN A 132 9.72 24.75 8.45
C ASN A 132 9.21 23.59 9.32
N GLU A 133 8.94 22.42 8.72
CA GLU A 133 8.35 21.22 9.38
C GLU A 133 6.96 21.43 10.01
N ASP A 134 6.40 22.63 9.95
CA ASP A 134 5.10 23.04 10.50
C ASP A 134 4.05 23.36 9.42
N ASP A 135 4.38 23.10 8.15
CA ASP A 135 3.55 23.34 6.98
C ASP A 135 3.21 24.81 6.70
N SER A 136 3.97 25.75 7.28
CA SER A 136 3.86 27.18 7.00
C SER A 136 4.42 27.54 5.63
N GLU A 137 5.49 26.87 5.20
CA GLU A 137 6.19 27.16 3.95
C GLU A 137 6.64 25.88 3.25
N TYR A 138 6.40 25.82 1.94
CA TYR A 138 6.85 24.73 1.07
C TYR A 138 7.84 25.24 0.03
N THR A 139 8.85 24.45 -0.25
CA THR A 139 9.79 24.73 -1.34
C THR A 139 10.08 23.46 -2.15
N LEU A 140 10.72 23.59 -3.31
CA LEU A 140 11.21 22.41 -4.02
C LEU A 140 12.34 21.77 -3.22
N PHE A 141 12.59 20.47 -3.43
CA PHE A 141 13.67 19.79 -2.70
C PHE A 141 15.01 20.53 -2.81
N PRO A 142 15.71 20.75 -1.69
CA PRO A 142 16.99 21.46 -1.70
C PRO A 142 18.10 20.63 -2.34
N SER A 143 17.90 19.31 -2.45
CA SER A 143 18.79 18.40 -3.17
C SER A 143 18.04 17.21 -3.73
N LEU A 144 18.58 16.63 -4.79
CA LEU A 144 18.11 15.39 -5.38
C LEU A 144 18.39 14.16 -4.49
N ASP A 145 19.32 14.23 -3.53
CA ASP A 145 19.47 13.23 -2.46
C ASP A 145 18.27 13.23 -1.51
N ALA A 146 17.82 14.42 -1.09
CA ALA A 146 16.60 14.57 -0.30
C ALA A 146 15.37 14.03 -1.04
N PHE A 147 15.26 14.32 -2.35
CA PHE A 147 14.25 13.72 -3.23
C PHE A 147 14.39 12.19 -3.36
N SER A 148 15.61 11.68 -3.53
CA SER A 148 15.89 10.24 -3.70
C SER A 148 15.55 9.41 -2.45
N LYS A 149 15.80 9.96 -1.25
CA LYS A 149 15.41 9.32 0.01
C LYS A 149 13.90 9.22 0.18
N GLN A 150 13.15 10.22 -0.27
CA GLN A 150 11.68 10.17 -0.29
C GLN A 150 11.12 9.28 -1.39
N ASN A 151 11.85 9.12 -2.49
CA ASN A 151 11.46 8.29 -3.62
C ASN A 151 11.28 6.81 -3.27
N ARG A 152 11.93 6.30 -2.21
CA ARG A 152 11.67 4.93 -1.69
C ARG A 152 10.25 4.78 -1.15
N TRP A 153 9.73 5.81 -0.48
CA TRP A 153 8.34 5.84 -0.02
C TRP A 153 7.37 5.97 -1.20
N MET A 154 7.69 6.83 -2.17
CA MET A 154 6.90 6.94 -3.40
C MET A 154 6.91 5.64 -4.21
N GLU A 155 8.01 4.88 -4.21
CA GLU A 155 8.09 3.56 -4.82
C GLU A 155 7.12 2.58 -4.15
N LEU A 156 7.10 2.53 -2.81
CA LEU A 156 6.14 1.75 -2.04
C LEU A 156 4.70 2.11 -2.42
N MET A 157 4.40 3.41 -2.57
CA MET A 157 3.05 3.93 -2.75
C MET A 157 2.56 3.97 -4.20
N THR A 158 3.46 3.99 -5.19
CA THR A 158 3.10 4.20 -6.60
C THR A 158 3.61 3.13 -7.57
N SER A 159 4.57 2.29 -7.18
CA SER A 159 5.04 1.20 -8.04
C SER A 159 3.91 0.19 -8.27
N LYS A 160 3.62 -0.12 -9.54
CA LYS A 160 2.64 -1.16 -9.90
C LYS A 160 3.12 -2.57 -9.52
N TYR A 161 4.40 -2.73 -9.21
CA TYR A 161 5.06 -4.00 -8.88
C TYR A 161 5.16 -4.25 -7.38
N SER A 162 4.26 -3.67 -6.57
CA SER A 162 4.21 -3.99 -5.14
C SER A 162 4.13 -5.50 -4.95
N LYS A 163 5.13 -6.03 -4.24
CA LYS A 163 5.28 -7.46 -4.02
C LYS A 163 4.05 -8.06 -3.34
N TYR A 164 3.30 -7.27 -2.56
CA TYR A 164 2.06 -7.69 -1.87
C TYR A 164 0.88 -7.95 -2.82
N LEU A 165 0.89 -7.34 -4.03
CA LEU A 165 -0.16 -7.54 -5.03
C LEU A 165 0.12 -8.71 -5.98
N GLN A 166 1.38 -9.15 -6.10
CA GLN A 166 1.76 -10.25 -6.97
C GLN A 166 1.56 -11.62 -6.29
N ILE A 167 0.30 -11.96 -5.98
CA ILE A 167 -0.05 -13.27 -5.42
C ILE A 167 -0.75 -14.07 -6.51
N ILE A 168 0.06 -14.62 -7.41
CA ILE A 168 -0.35 -15.72 -8.28
C ILE A 168 0.62 -16.86 -8.03
N LYS A 169 0.06 -18.04 -7.70
CA LYS A 169 0.66 -19.40 -7.64
C LYS A 169 0.87 -20.08 -6.27
N ILE A 170 -0.12 -20.09 -5.37
CA ILE A 170 -0.14 -21.07 -4.24
C ILE A 170 -1.45 -21.85 -4.18
N GLY A 171 -2.03 -22.11 -5.35
CA GLY A 171 -2.89 -23.27 -5.57
C GLY A 171 -2.32 -24.18 -6.67
N SER A 172 -1.11 -23.88 -7.16
CA SER A 172 -0.45 -24.57 -8.27
C SER A 172 0.68 -25.43 -7.73
N THR A 173 0.36 -26.44 -6.92
CA THR A 173 1.17 -27.66 -6.95
C THR A 173 0.81 -28.36 -8.25
N GLU A 174 1.58 -28.04 -9.30
CA GLU A 174 1.78 -28.85 -10.49
C GLU A 174 0.64 -29.80 -10.90
N LYS A 175 -0.47 -29.31 -11.46
CA LYS A 175 -1.18 -30.06 -12.51
C LYS A 175 -1.61 -29.12 -13.61
N LYS A 176 -0.97 -29.32 -14.77
CA LYS A 176 -1.47 -28.91 -16.06
C LYS A 176 -2.73 -29.70 -16.34
N ASP A 177 -3.65 -29.00 -16.99
CA ASP A 177 -4.75 -29.50 -17.79
C ASP A 177 -6.06 -29.85 -17.08
N GLU A 178 -7.10 -29.38 -17.78
CA GLU A 178 -8.52 -29.70 -17.74
C GLU A 178 -9.46 -28.80 -16.91
N GLU A 179 -10.26 -28.08 -17.69
CA GLU A 179 -11.63 -27.62 -17.44
C GLU A 179 -11.90 -26.46 -16.48
N LYS A 180 -12.01 -25.27 -17.12
CA LYS A 180 -13.03 -24.18 -16.96
C LYS A 180 -13.47 -23.66 -15.58
N ASN A 181 -13.12 -24.28 -14.45
CA ASN A 181 -13.20 -23.70 -13.11
C ASN A 181 -11.86 -23.06 -12.70
N LYS A 182 -11.30 -22.24 -13.63
CA LYS A 182 -10.03 -21.54 -13.45
C LYS A 182 -10.01 -20.70 -12.17
N ASN A 183 -9.27 -21.19 -11.17
CA ASN A 183 -8.25 -20.43 -10.43
C ASN A 183 -8.66 -19.00 -10.04
N LYS A 184 -9.73 -18.86 -9.26
CA LYS A 184 -10.12 -17.56 -8.72
C LYS A 184 -9.35 -17.30 -7.43
N ASN A 185 -8.48 -16.29 -7.46
CA ASN A 185 -7.98 -15.69 -6.23
C ASN A 185 -9.13 -14.80 -5.68
N TYR A 186 -9.85 -15.35 -4.70
CA TYR A 186 -11.05 -14.74 -4.13
C TYR A 186 -10.71 -13.48 -3.33
N LEU A 187 -9.68 -13.56 -2.48
CA LEU A 187 -9.24 -12.41 -1.69
C LEU A 187 -8.74 -11.29 -2.58
N TRP A 188 -7.93 -11.56 -3.62
CA TRP A 188 -7.53 -10.58 -4.63
C TRP A 188 -8.74 -9.91 -5.30
N THR A 189 -9.76 -10.69 -5.63
CA THR A 189 -10.98 -10.18 -6.25
C THR A 189 -11.68 -9.22 -5.29
N ASP A 190 -11.84 -9.61 -4.04
CA ASP A 190 -12.49 -8.80 -3.00
C ASP A 190 -11.71 -7.50 -2.71
N LEU A 191 -10.40 -7.62 -2.54
CA LEU A 191 -9.46 -6.51 -2.38
C LEU A 191 -9.51 -5.51 -3.54
N THR A 192 -9.61 -6.03 -4.77
CA THR A 192 -9.74 -5.21 -5.97
C THR A 192 -11.06 -4.44 -5.98
N GLN A 193 -12.16 -5.03 -5.49
CA GLN A 193 -13.44 -4.34 -5.38
C GLN A 193 -13.42 -3.22 -4.33
N THR A 194 -12.90 -3.52 -3.15
CA THR A 194 -12.68 -2.51 -2.10
C THR A 194 -11.83 -1.36 -2.62
N CYS A 195 -10.82 -1.65 -3.45
CA CYS A 195 -10.03 -0.62 -4.12
C CYS A 195 -10.84 0.24 -5.11
N TYR A 196 -11.71 -0.35 -5.92
CA TYR A 196 -12.52 0.44 -6.85
C TYR A 196 -13.52 1.35 -6.12
N ASN A 197 -13.90 1.01 -4.89
CA ASN A 197 -14.71 1.83 -4.00
C ASN A 197 -13.90 2.85 -3.18
N MET A 198 -12.77 3.32 -3.72
CA MET A 198 -11.89 4.29 -3.08
C MET A 198 -11.30 3.84 -1.73
N GLY A 199 -11.22 2.54 -1.46
CA GLY A 199 -10.54 2.00 -0.28
C GLY A 199 -11.43 1.93 0.97
N CYS A 200 -10.87 1.34 2.03
CA CYS A 200 -11.54 1.04 3.29
C CYS A 200 -10.58 1.15 4.48
N ILE A 201 -11.06 1.74 5.58
CA ILE A 201 -10.37 1.75 6.87
C ILE A 201 -11.24 1.02 7.89
N ALA A 202 -10.69 -0.07 8.44
CA ALA A 202 -11.27 -0.74 9.59
C ALA A 202 -11.04 0.10 10.87
N ASP A 203 -12.03 0.16 11.74
CA ASP A 203 -11.97 0.89 13.01
C ASP A 203 -11.26 0.12 14.12
N SER A 204 -11.11 -1.18 13.96
CA SER A 204 -10.46 -2.06 14.92
C SER A 204 -9.63 -3.12 14.23
N LYS A 205 -8.68 -3.63 15.00
CA LYS A 205 -7.82 -4.75 14.64
C LYS A 205 -8.68 -5.98 14.29
N GLU A 206 -8.40 -6.62 13.15
CA GLU A 206 -8.97 -7.94 12.86
C GLU A 206 -8.38 -8.96 13.83
N THR A 207 -9.23 -9.84 14.34
CA THR A 207 -8.82 -10.85 15.32
C THR A 207 -9.39 -12.18 14.88
N PHE A 208 -8.62 -12.89 14.08
CA PHE A 208 -8.93 -14.24 13.64
C PHE A 208 -7.63 -15.05 13.53
N ILE A 209 -7.73 -16.36 13.77
CA ILE A 209 -6.57 -17.24 13.68
C ILE A 209 -6.27 -17.48 12.20
N ILE A 210 -5.05 -17.15 11.79
CA ILE A 210 -4.52 -17.52 10.47
C ILE A 210 -3.73 -18.82 10.63
N PRO A 211 -4.02 -19.87 9.84
CA PRO A 211 -3.28 -21.12 9.92
C PRO A 211 -1.79 -20.92 9.67
N ALA A 212 -0.98 -21.84 10.19
CA ALA A 212 0.44 -21.86 9.89
C ALA A 212 0.63 -22.19 8.40
N TYR A 213 1.56 -21.49 7.76
CA TYR A 213 1.89 -21.80 6.38
C TYR A 213 2.74 -23.08 6.29
N SER A 214 2.37 -23.98 5.38
CA SER A 214 3.22 -25.11 4.96
C SER A 214 3.31 -25.13 3.44
N SER A 215 4.49 -25.52 2.94
CA SER A 215 4.70 -25.78 1.51
C SER A 215 4.11 -27.11 1.05
N LYS A 216 3.70 -27.99 1.98
CA LYS A 216 3.04 -29.27 1.68
C LYS A 216 1.52 -29.12 1.79
N ASP A 217 0.80 -29.46 0.72
CA ASP A 217 -0.65 -29.22 0.64
C ASP A 217 -1.45 -30.04 1.67
N ALA A 218 -1.02 -31.28 1.99
CA ALA A 218 -1.69 -32.09 3.00
C ALA A 218 -1.64 -31.45 4.40
N GLU A 219 -0.46 -30.98 4.82
CA GLU A 219 -0.29 -30.30 6.11
C GLU A 219 -1.06 -28.97 6.15
N LEU A 220 -1.02 -28.21 5.05
CA LEU A 220 -1.75 -26.96 4.93
C LEU A 220 -3.27 -27.18 4.96
N SER A 221 -3.77 -28.23 4.30
CA SER A 221 -5.21 -28.55 4.29
C SER A 221 -5.70 -28.95 5.68
N VAL A 222 -4.98 -29.82 6.38
CA VAL A 222 -5.30 -30.19 7.77
C VAL A 222 -5.27 -28.97 8.70
N SER A 223 -4.29 -28.08 8.55
CA SER A 223 -4.23 -26.86 9.36
C SER A 223 -5.42 -25.94 9.09
N VAL A 224 -5.94 -25.90 7.87
CA VAL A 224 -7.02 -24.99 7.46
C VAL A 224 -8.39 -25.53 7.86
N GLU A 225 -8.65 -26.84 7.69
CA GLU A 225 -9.91 -27.49 8.10
C GLU A 225 -10.21 -27.38 9.60
N ASN A 226 -9.16 -27.23 10.42
CA ASN A 226 -9.29 -27.10 11.86
C ASN A 226 -9.46 -25.66 12.35
N ILE A 227 -9.45 -24.67 11.44
CA ILE A 227 -9.61 -23.25 11.76
C ILE A 227 -11.03 -22.81 11.41
N SER A 228 -11.58 -21.89 12.19
CA SER A 228 -12.89 -21.31 11.91
C SER A 228 -12.98 -20.67 10.53
N PRO A 229 -14.18 -20.58 9.96
CA PRO A 229 -14.41 -19.77 8.77
C PRO A 229 -13.85 -18.35 8.90
N TYR A 230 -13.22 -17.87 7.84
CA TYR A 230 -12.70 -16.52 7.74
C TYR A 230 -13.86 -15.53 7.77
N TYR A 231 -13.97 -14.79 8.88
CA TYR A 231 -15.03 -13.81 9.11
C TYR A 231 -14.43 -12.42 9.38
N PRO A 232 -14.05 -11.68 8.32
CA PRO A 232 -13.53 -10.33 8.47
C PRO A 232 -14.55 -9.43 9.14
N LYS A 233 -14.14 -8.54 10.03
CA LYS A 233 -15.07 -7.59 10.67
C LYS A 233 -15.66 -6.66 9.60
N LYS A 234 -14.87 -6.04 8.70
CA LYS A 234 -15.40 -4.96 7.84
C LYS A 234 -14.81 -4.80 6.43
N CYS A 235 -13.51 -4.53 6.26
CA CYS A 235 -12.99 -4.09 4.95
C CYS A 235 -12.92 -5.19 3.90
N LEU A 236 -12.86 -6.45 4.33
CA LEU A 236 -12.91 -7.62 3.46
C LEU A 236 -14.29 -8.26 3.36
N LYS A 237 -15.31 -7.68 4.02
CA LYS A 237 -16.72 -7.99 3.73
C LYS A 237 -17.17 -7.17 2.53
N THR A 238 -16.90 -7.68 1.34
CA THR A 238 -17.36 -7.05 0.10
C THR A 238 -18.89 -7.14 -0.04
N PRO A 239 -19.52 -6.41 -0.97
CA PRO A 239 -20.96 -6.54 -1.25
C PRO A 239 -21.40 -7.95 -1.69
N TYR A 240 -20.46 -8.86 -1.95
CA TYR A 240 -20.70 -10.26 -2.29
C TYR A 240 -20.43 -11.20 -1.12
N TYR A 241 -19.96 -10.67 0.01
CA TYR A 241 -19.69 -11.43 1.22
C TYR A 241 -20.97 -12.15 1.66
N ASN A 242 -22.10 -11.46 1.78
CA ASN A 242 -23.39 -12.08 2.12
C ASN A 242 -23.92 -13.11 1.09
N LYS A 243 -23.38 -13.13 -0.13
CA LYS A 243 -23.72 -14.11 -1.17
C LYS A 243 -22.85 -15.36 -1.10
N HIS A 244 -21.60 -15.20 -0.66
CA HIS A 244 -20.59 -16.24 -0.67
C HIS A 244 -20.12 -16.64 0.73
N MET A 245 -20.55 -15.95 1.78
CA MET A 245 -20.10 -16.08 3.15
C MET A 245 -21.28 -15.75 4.08
N MET A 246 -21.15 -16.12 5.36
CA MET A 246 -22.18 -15.87 6.37
C MET A 246 -22.17 -14.41 6.79
N ASP A 247 -23.31 -13.72 6.70
CA ASP A 247 -23.51 -12.44 7.35
C ASP A 247 -24.31 -12.65 8.64
N PHE A 248 -23.91 -12.00 9.73
CA PHE A 248 -24.59 -12.16 11.01
C PHE A 248 -25.60 -11.04 11.20
N THR A 249 -26.83 -11.38 11.57
CA THR A 249 -27.72 -10.41 12.21
C THR A 249 -27.12 -9.97 13.56
N PRO A 250 -27.48 -8.82 14.13
CA PRO A 250 -27.01 -8.41 15.44
C PRO A 250 -27.21 -9.48 16.54
N GLU A 251 -28.31 -10.23 16.49
CA GLU A 251 -28.57 -11.33 17.42
C GLU A 251 -27.62 -12.52 17.21
N GLN A 252 -27.32 -12.83 15.94
CA GLN A 252 -26.33 -13.85 15.61
C GLN A 252 -24.93 -13.39 16.00
N GLU A 253 -24.59 -12.12 15.81
CA GLU A 253 -23.30 -11.57 16.21
C GLU A 253 -23.11 -11.67 17.72
N LYS A 254 -24.11 -11.29 18.53
CA LYS A 254 -24.06 -11.51 19.99
C LYS A 254 -23.91 -12.99 20.35
N ARG A 255 -24.65 -13.88 19.66
CA ARG A 255 -24.55 -15.32 19.89
C ARG A 255 -23.16 -15.87 19.58
N PHE A 256 -22.57 -15.47 18.46
CA PHE A 256 -21.34 -16.06 17.95
C PHE A 256 -20.08 -15.35 18.49
N ARG A 257 -20.05 -14.02 18.56
CA ARG A 257 -18.90 -13.27 19.10
C ARG A 257 -18.91 -13.17 20.63
N GLY A 258 -20.06 -13.33 21.26
CA GLY A 258 -20.25 -13.06 22.68
C GLY A 258 -20.73 -11.63 22.92
N SER A 259 -20.98 -11.31 24.20
CA SER A 259 -21.46 -10.00 24.65
C SER A 259 -20.39 -8.90 24.59
N ASP A 260 -19.12 -9.29 24.61
CA ASP A 260 -17.96 -8.40 24.64
C ASP A 260 -16.97 -8.76 23.52
N ASP A 261 -16.13 -7.81 23.12
CA ASP A 261 -15.00 -8.11 22.23
C ASP A 261 -13.92 -8.88 23.02
N VAL A 262 -14.08 -10.20 23.08
CA VAL A 262 -13.17 -11.15 23.74
C VAL A 262 -11.75 -11.17 23.16
N LEU A 263 -11.55 -10.50 22.02
CA LEU A 263 -10.28 -10.43 21.31
C LEU A 263 -9.62 -9.06 21.44
N LYS A 264 -10.25 -8.11 22.16
CA LYS A 264 -9.64 -6.80 22.42
C LYS A 264 -8.36 -6.96 23.23
N ASP A 265 -7.39 -6.09 22.96
CA ASP A 265 -6.20 -6.02 23.81
C ASP A 265 -6.62 -5.58 25.22
N GLY A 266 -6.22 -6.36 26.24
CA GLY A 266 -6.64 -6.17 27.63
C GLY A 266 -7.97 -6.84 28.01
N PHE A 267 -8.52 -7.74 27.18
CA PHE A 267 -9.60 -8.62 27.63
C PHE A 267 -9.14 -9.51 28.80
N ASP A 268 -9.89 -9.48 29.91
CA ASP A 268 -9.67 -10.33 31.07
C ASP A 268 -10.74 -11.43 31.11
N VAL A 269 -10.32 -12.64 30.76
CA VAL A 269 -11.21 -13.82 30.72
C VAL A 269 -11.72 -14.22 32.11
N ASN A 270 -10.95 -13.96 33.17
CA ASN A 270 -11.34 -14.32 34.53
C ASN A 270 -12.42 -13.36 35.05
N LEU A 271 -12.31 -12.07 34.72
CA LEU A 271 -13.35 -11.09 35.00
C LEU A 271 -14.63 -11.39 34.19
N HIS A 272 -14.48 -11.70 32.90
CA HIS A 272 -15.59 -12.04 32.01
C HIS A 272 -16.35 -13.29 32.46
N CYS A 273 -15.61 -14.30 32.94
CA CYS A 273 -16.16 -15.56 33.43
C CYS A 273 -16.33 -15.61 34.96
N SER A 274 -16.51 -14.44 35.58
CA SER A 274 -16.83 -14.33 37.01
C SER A 274 -18.18 -14.99 37.35
N PRO A 275 -18.39 -15.41 38.62
CA PRO A 275 -19.64 -16.04 39.04
C PRO A 275 -20.89 -15.21 38.74
N GLU A 276 -20.80 -13.88 38.87
CA GLU A 276 -21.88 -12.93 38.60
C GLU A 276 -22.27 -12.96 37.11
N LYS A 277 -21.29 -12.80 36.21
CA LYS A 277 -21.49 -12.87 34.75
C LYS A 277 -22.02 -14.23 34.29
N MET A 278 -21.52 -15.31 34.89
CA MET A 278 -21.98 -16.67 34.60
C MET A 278 -23.45 -16.91 34.94
N ILE A 279 -24.01 -16.21 35.93
CA ILE A 279 -25.46 -16.27 36.23
C ILE A 279 -26.24 -15.56 35.12
N GLU A 280 -25.77 -14.40 34.66
CA GLU A 280 -26.38 -13.68 33.52
C GLU A 280 -26.43 -14.57 32.27
N TYR A 281 -25.31 -15.21 31.90
CA TYR A 281 -25.23 -16.05 30.71
C TYR A 281 -26.08 -17.33 30.79
N LYS A 282 -26.18 -17.95 31.97
CA LYS A 282 -27.08 -19.10 32.18
C LYS A 282 -28.54 -18.74 31.98
N THR A 283 -28.95 -17.57 32.45
CA THR A 283 -30.32 -17.07 32.30
C THR A 283 -30.68 -16.82 30.83
N GLU A 284 -29.69 -16.49 29.99
CA GLU A 284 -29.85 -16.42 28.53
C GLU A 284 -29.90 -17.81 27.87
N GLU A 285 -29.09 -18.78 28.33
CA GLU A 285 -29.07 -20.15 27.79
C GLU A 285 -30.39 -20.90 28.06
N GLU A 286 -31.03 -20.65 29.19
CA GLU A 286 -32.33 -21.24 29.54
C GLU A 286 -33.47 -20.77 28.62
N LYS A 287 -33.31 -19.63 27.93
CA LYS A 287 -34.30 -19.11 26.98
C LYS A 287 -34.28 -19.81 25.61
N ASP A 288 -33.14 -20.38 25.19
CA ASP A 288 -33.00 -21.08 23.91
C ASP A 288 -31.89 -22.14 23.97
N LYS A 289 -32.21 -23.31 24.57
CA LYS A 289 -31.26 -24.41 24.80
C LYS A 289 -30.63 -24.98 23.52
N ASP A 290 -31.25 -24.77 22.37
CA ASP A 290 -30.78 -25.25 21.07
C ASP A 290 -29.80 -24.29 20.39
N LYS A 291 -29.54 -23.12 21.00
CA LYS A 291 -28.63 -22.10 20.47
C LYS A 291 -27.61 -21.65 21.53
N PRO A 292 -26.53 -22.42 21.76
CA PRO A 292 -25.48 -21.97 22.67
C PRO A 292 -24.90 -20.63 22.20
N THR A 293 -24.54 -19.78 23.16
CA THR A 293 -23.79 -18.53 22.95
C THR A 293 -22.30 -18.74 23.21
N PHE A 294 -21.46 -17.89 22.61
CA PHE A 294 -20.02 -17.98 22.82
C PHE A 294 -19.62 -17.71 24.28
N ASP A 295 -20.25 -16.76 24.97
CA ASP A 295 -19.95 -16.47 26.38
C ASP A 295 -20.14 -17.71 27.27
N ASN A 296 -21.26 -18.42 27.10
CA ASN A 296 -21.54 -19.65 27.84
C ASN A 296 -20.53 -20.75 27.50
N PHE A 297 -20.21 -20.93 26.21
CA PHE A 297 -19.22 -21.91 25.79
C PHE A 297 -17.84 -21.59 26.38
N LEU A 298 -17.39 -20.35 26.25
CA LEU A 298 -16.11 -19.87 26.77
C LEU A 298 -16.01 -20.15 28.27
N CYS A 299 -16.96 -19.64 29.07
CA CYS A 299 -16.86 -19.75 30.51
C CYS A 299 -17.02 -21.18 31.05
N LYS A 300 -17.76 -22.06 30.34
CA LYS A 300 -17.77 -23.50 30.63
C LYS A 300 -16.39 -24.13 30.43
N GLN A 301 -15.70 -23.78 29.34
CA GLN A 301 -14.37 -24.31 29.05
C GLN A 301 -13.31 -23.74 30.01
N ILE A 302 -13.39 -22.46 30.36
CA ILE A 302 -12.50 -21.84 31.36
C ILE A 302 -12.65 -22.51 32.71
N LYS A 303 -13.90 -22.72 33.17
CA LYS A 303 -14.15 -23.46 34.41
C LYS A 303 -13.55 -24.86 34.39
N LYS A 304 -13.68 -25.57 33.26
CA LYS A 304 -13.06 -26.89 33.06
C LYS A 304 -11.54 -26.81 33.13
N CYS A 305 -10.92 -25.79 32.54
CA CYS A 305 -9.48 -25.58 32.63
C CYS A 305 -9.01 -25.31 34.06
N ASN A 306 -9.80 -24.60 34.87
CA ASN A 306 -9.50 -24.34 36.27
C ASN A 306 -9.53 -25.60 37.16
N GLU A 307 -10.11 -26.72 36.69
CA GLU A 307 -10.01 -28.02 37.38
C GLU A 307 -8.59 -28.63 37.27
N TYR A 308 -7.81 -28.22 36.26
CA TYR A 308 -6.46 -28.70 36.02
C TYR A 308 -5.44 -27.78 36.70
N THR A 309 -5.05 -28.11 37.93
CA THR A 309 -4.10 -27.34 38.75
C THR A 309 -2.78 -28.10 38.95
N GLY A 310 -1.67 -27.37 39.16
CA GLY A 310 -0.33 -27.93 39.42
C GLY A 310 0.67 -27.72 38.28
N GLU A 311 1.96 -28.04 38.54
CA GLU A 311 3.05 -27.92 37.54
C GLU A 311 2.97 -28.96 36.42
N ASP A 312 2.29 -30.09 36.63
CA ASP A 312 2.02 -31.13 35.61
C ASP A 312 0.57 -31.65 35.73
N PRO A 313 -0.42 -30.90 35.20
CA PRO A 313 -1.83 -31.26 35.34
C PRO A 313 -2.17 -32.53 34.54
N LYS A 314 -2.89 -33.47 35.17
CA LYS A 314 -3.44 -34.64 34.47
C LYS A 314 -4.72 -34.27 33.72
N TYR A 315 -4.59 -34.00 32.44
CA TYR A 315 -5.73 -33.71 31.55
C TYR A 315 -6.57 -34.95 31.27
N LYS A 316 -7.90 -34.79 31.25
CA LYS A 316 -8.83 -35.90 30.93
C LYS A 316 -8.79 -36.27 29.44
N THR A 317 -8.40 -35.34 28.57
CA THR A 317 -8.35 -35.55 27.11
C THR A 317 -7.20 -34.75 26.49
N ASP A 318 -6.73 -35.16 25.31
CA ASP A 318 -5.74 -34.41 24.53
C ASP A 318 -6.26 -33.01 24.14
N TYR A 319 -7.57 -32.89 23.89
CA TYR A 319 -8.22 -31.61 23.63
C TYR A 319 -8.08 -30.65 24.82
N ASP A 320 -8.33 -31.13 26.04
CA ASP A 320 -8.17 -30.32 27.26
C ASP A 320 -6.72 -29.91 27.47
N LYS A 321 -5.77 -30.81 27.19
CA LYS A 321 -4.34 -30.50 27.22
C LYS A 321 -3.99 -29.38 26.24
N ILE A 322 -4.45 -29.48 24.99
CA ILE A 322 -4.17 -28.48 23.95
C ILE A 322 -4.73 -27.11 24.34
N ILE A 323 -5.94 -27.04 24.88
CA ILE A 323 -6.58 -25.74 25.19
C ILE A 323 -6.08 -25.15 26.50
N CYS A 324 -6.06 -25.94 27.57
CA CYS A 324 -5.80 -25.42 28.90
C CYS A 324 -4.32 -25.09 29.14
N SER A 325 -3.39 -25.66 28.38
CA SER A 325 -1.96 -25.33 28.45
C SER A 325 -1.58 -23.99 27.80
N ASN A 326 -2.47 -23.41 26.99
CA ASN A 326 -2.23 -22.11 26.35
C ASN A 326 -2.42 -20.95 27.32
N SER A 327 -1.79 -19.80 27.01
CA SER A 327 -2.07 -18.53 27.68
C SER A 327 -3.53 -18.11 27.47
N ASP A 328 -4.08 -17.30 28.37
CA ASP A 328 -5.49 -16.89 28.34
C ASP A 328 -5.90 -16.32 26.98
N LYS A 329 -5.05 -15.49 26.35
CA LYS A 329 -5.29 -14.93 25.01
C LYS A 329 -5.40 -16.02 23.93
N VAL A 330 -4.40 -16.90 23.85
CA VAL A 330 -4.38 -17.99 22.86
C VAL A 330 -5.51 -18.98 23.10
N ARG A 331 -5.86 -19.22 24.37
CA ARG A 331 -6.97 -20.07 24.78
C ARG A 331 -8.32 -19.50 24.29
N VAL A 332 -8.59 -18.22 24.54
CA VAL A 332 -9.81 -17.54 24.07
C VAL A 332 -9.92 -17.58 22.55
N GLU A 333 -8.84 -17.26 21.83
CA GLU A 333 -8.80 -17.32 20.36
C GLU A 333 -9.11 -18.74 19.85
N THR A 334 -8.49 -19.77 20.44
CA THR A 334 -8.67 -21.17 20.05
C THR A 334 -10.11 -21.63 20.30
N LEU A 335 -10.67 -21.28 21.45
CA LEU A 335 -12.06 -21.63 21.80
C LEU A 335 -13.07 -20.92 20.90
N LEU A 336 -12.82 -19.66 20.53
CA LEU A 336 -13.66 -18.97 19.55
C LEU A 336 -13.63 -19.66 18.18
N SER A 337 -12.44 -20.04 17.73
CA SER A 337 -12.28 -20.76 16.46
C SER A 337 -13.03 -22.10 16.47
N ASP A 338 -12.92 -22.86 17.57
CA ASP A 338 -13.63 -24.12 17.74
C ASP A 338 -15.16 -23.94 17.81
N PHE A 339 -15.62 -22.93 18.55
CA PHE A 339 -17.05 -22.61 18.65
C PHE A 339 -17.64 -22.27 17.28
N TYR A 340 -16.93 -21.46 16.49
CA TYR A 340 -17.30 -21.12 15.12
C TYR A 340 -17.38 -22.34 14.22
N ARG A 341 -16.32 -23.16 14.20
CA ARG A 341 -16.28 -24.38 13.41
C ARG A 341 -17.44 -25.32 13.72
N LYS A 342 -17.86 -25.41 14.99
CA LYS A 342 -18.94 -26.31 15.42
C LYS A 342 -20.36 -25.78 15.16
N ASN A 343 -20.55 -24.46 15.20
CA ASN A 343 -21.89 -23.87 15.27
C ASN A 343 -22.26 -22.98 14.07
N ILE A 344 -21.28 -22.51 13.30
CA ILE A 344 -21.54 -21.75 12.08
C ILE A 344 -21.93 -22.75 10.99
N LYS A 345 -23.13 -22.58 10.43
CA LYS A 345 -23.60 -23.39 9.29
C LYS A 345 -23.00 -22.85 8.00
N GLU A 346 -23.20 -23.55 6.90
CA GLU A 346 -22.77 -23.05 5.59
C GLU A 346 -23.77 -22.07 4.97
N GLY A 347 -23.27 -21.12 4.15
CA GLY A 347 -24.08 -20.08 3.49
C GLY A 347 -25.11 -20.64 2.50
N THR A 348 -25.99 -19.77 2.00
CA THR A 348 -27.18 -20.18 1.23
C THR A 348 -26.92 -20.51 -0.25
N ASP A 349 -25.77 -20.13 -0.83
CA ASP A 349 -25.37 -20.48 -2.22
C ASP A 349 -24.56 -21.79 -2.23
N LYS A 350 -25.26 -22.94 -2.11
CA LYS A 350 -24.67 -24.30 -2.05
C LYS A 350 -23.79 -24.66 -3.26
N ASP A 351 -23.98 -24.01 -4.40
CA ASP A 351 -23.20 -24.27 -5.63
C ASP A 351 -21.85 -23.52 -5.66
N LYS A 352 -21.63 -22.57 -4.74
CA LYS A 352 -20.44 -21.71 -4.71
C LYS A 352 -19.76 -21.56 -3.36
N TYR A 353 -20.46 -21.92 -2.29
CA TYR A 353 -19.92 -21.94 -0.94
C TYR A 353 -19.77 -23.40 -0.49
N SER A 354 -18.58 -23.94 -0.71
CA SER A 354 -18.11 -25.14 -0.04
C SER A 354 -17.09 -24.74 1.03
N ALA A 355 -16.83 -25.62 2.01
CA ALA A 355 -15.66 -25.54 2.88
C ALA A 355 -14.38 -25.18 2.08
N ASP A 356 -14.27 -25.60 0.82
CA ASP A 356 -13.15 -25.28 -0.07
C ASP A 356 -12.98 -23.78 -0.34
N TYR A 357 -14.06 -23.01 -0.48
CA TYR A 357 -13.97 -21.55 -0.70
C TYR A 357 -13.28 -20.87 0.49
N ASN A 358 -13.76 -21.19 1.69
CA ASN A 358 -13.19 -20.69 2.94
C ASN A 358 -11.74 -21.17 3.11
N ASN A 359 -11.48 -22.44 2.83
CA ASN A 359 -10.17 -23.02 2.94
C ASN A 359 -9.17 -22.34 1.99
N ASN A 360 -9.59 -22.03 0.76
CA ASN A 360 -8.77 -21.31 -0.20
C ASN A 360 -8.38 -19.90 0.29
N ILE A 361 -9.29 -19.16 0.93
CA ILE A 361 -8.97 -17.86 1.52
C ILE A 361 -7.96 -18.02 2.67
N LEU A 362 -8.18 -18.98 3.58
CA LEU A 362 -7.27 -19.23 4.70
C LEU A 362 -5.88 -19.68 4.23
N LYS A 363 -5.78 -20.52 3.19
CA LYS A 363 -4.52 -20.90 2.53
C LYS A 363 -3.78 -19.68 1.99
N GLU A 364 -4.51 -18.76 1.35
CA GLU A 364 -3.94 -17.52 0.82
C GLU A 364 -3.44 -16.59 1.93
N LEU A 365 -4.21 -16.44 3.01
CA LEU A 365 -3.81 -15.65 4.18
C LEU A 365 -2.58 -16.26 4.86
N ALA A 366 -2.52 -17.59 5.03
CA ALA A 366 -1.33 -18.26 5.56
C ALA A 366 -0.10 -17.98 4.72
N TYR A 367 -0.19 -18.10 3.39
CA TYR A 367 0.92 -17.77 2.50
C TYR A 367 1.39 -16.33 2.65
N ARG A 368 0.47 -15.37 2.65
CA ARG A 368 0.79 -13.94 2.79
C ARG A 368 1.56 -13.67 4.09
N LYS A 369 1.11 -14.25 5.20
CA LYS A 369 1.75 -14.17 6.52
C LYS A 369 3.19 -14.67 6.49
N SER A 370 3.50 -15.66 5.65
CA SER A 370 4.84 -16.25 5.54
C SER A 370 5.82 -15.47 4.65
N ARG A 371 5.34 -14.70 3.68
CA ARG A 371 6.15 -14.14 2.57
C ARG A 371 6.32 -12.64 2.60
N TYR A 372 5.44 -11.92 3.27
CA TYR A 372 5.51 -10.47 3.39
C TYR A 372 5.87 -10.10 4.83
N PRO A 373 6.74 -9.09 5.04
CA PRO A 373 7.14 -8.69 6.39
C PRO A 373 5.91 -8.33 7.22
N GLY A 374 5.76 -9.00 8.36
CA GLY A 374 4.63 -8.85 9.28
C GLY A 374 4.41 -10.13 10.08
N PRO A 375 5.04 -10.31 11.26
CA PRO A 375 4.69 -11.40 12.15
C PRO A 375 3.27 -11.15 12.69
N ASN A 376 2.33 -12.02 12.33
CA ASN A 376 0.96 -12.10 12.90
C ASN A 376 -0.06 -10.99 12.55
N LYS A 377 0.20 -10.08 11.60
CA LYS A 377 -0.68 -8.92 11.34
C LYS A 377 -1.07 -8.75 9.88
N ILE A 378 -1.79 -9.72 9.28
CA ILE A 378 -2.53 -9.41 8.04
C ILE A 378 -3.76 -8.63 8.46
N GLN A 379 -3.80 -7.32 8.23
CA GLN A 379 -4.98 -6.51 8.55
C GLN A 379 -5.30 -5.46 7.50
N GLU A 380 -6.57 -5.06 7.48
CA GLU A 380 -7.34 -4.78 6.26
C GLU A 380 -7.47 -3.28 5.96
N VAL A 381 -6.40 -2.49 6.11
CA VAL A 381 -6.45 -1.09 5.67
C VAL A 381 -6.12 -1.03 4.19
N VAL A 382 -7.13 -0.63 3.42
CA VAL A 382 -7.09 -0.59 1.97
C VAL A 382 -7.18 0.85 1.54
N PHE A 383 -6.18 1.34 0.83
CA PHE A 383 -6.23 2.66 0.21
C PHE A 383 -6.24 2.55 -1.31
N SER A 384 -6.95 3.46 -1.94
CA SER A 384 -6.93 3.64 -3.38
C SER A 384 -6.10 4.86 -3.72
N MET A 385 -5.02 4.62 -4.46
CA MET A 385 -4.11 5.67 -4.91
C MET A 385 -4.51 6.16 -6.29
N PHE A 386 -4.63 7.47 -6.43
CA PHE A 386 -4.95 8.18 -7.66
C PHE A 386 -3.89 9.25 -7.94
N ARG A 387 -3.70 9.58 -9.21
CA ARG A 387 -3.00 10.78 -9.63
C ARG A 387 -4.04 11.81 -10.07
N ILE A 388 -3.85 13.06 -9.69
CA ILE A 388 -4.68 14.16 -10.20
C ILE A 388 -4.47 14.30 -11.72
N ASN A 389 -5.56 14.52 -12.45
CA ASN A 389 -5.56 15.03 -13.80
C ASN A 389 -5.59 16.56 -13.74
N GLU A 390 -4.40 17.14 -13.88
CA GLU A 390 -4.16 18.58 -13.78
C GLU A 390 -5.07 19.42 -14.69
N SER A 391 -5.42 18.91 -15.88
CA SER A 391 -6.26 19.63 -16.85
C SER A 391 -7.69 19.89 -16.38
N GLN A 392 -8.13 19.25 -15.29
CA GLN A 392 -9.48 19.34 -14.74
C GLN A 392 -9.56 20.29 -13.53
N ILE A 393 -8.45 20.96 -13.20
CA ILE A 393 -8.36 22.00 -12.17
C ILE A 393 -8.49 23.37 -12.82
N SER A 394 -9.33 24.23 -12.23
CA SER A 394 -9.45 25.62 -12.62
C SER A 394 -8.09 26.33 -12.51
N GLY A 395 -7.66 27.05 -13.56
CA GLY A 395 -6.39 27.78 -13.53
C GLY A 395 -5.13 26.92 -13.61
N TYR A 396 -5.22 25.65 -14.03
CA TYR A 396 -4.11 24.68 -13.98
C TYR A 396 -2.79 25.16 -14.62
N GLU A 397 -2.86 25.91 -15.72
CA GLU A 397 -1.67 26.43 -16.43
C GLU A 397 -0.83 27.37 -15.55
N ASN A 398 -1.51 28.12 -14.69
CA ASN A 398 -0.87 29.02 -13.74
C ASN A 398 -0.54 28.32 -12.43
N LEU A 399 -1.28 27.28 -12.06
CA LEU A 399 -1.13 26.55 -10.82
C LEU A 399 0.07 25.60 -10.80
N PHE A 400 0.34 24.91 -11.92
CA PHE A 400 1.27 23.79 -11.96
C PHE A 400 2.53 24.02 -12.80
N CYS A 401 3.62 23.31 -12.47
CA CYS A 401 4.79 23.15 -13.32
C CYS A 401 5.13 21.67 -13.53
N TYR A 402 5.76 21.38 -14.68
CA TYR A 402 6.23 20.04 -14.99
C TYR A 402 7.71 19.91 -14.64
N MET A 403 8.04 18.95 -13.77
CA MET A 403 9.43 18.58 -13.53
C MET A 403 9.95 17.78 -14.72
N PRO A 404 11.20 17.99 -15.17
CA PRO A 404 11.72 17.31 -16.36
C PRO A 404 11.84 15.79 -16.19
N TRP A 405 11.89 15.30 -14.95
CA TRP A 405 11.84 13.86 -14.61
C TRP A 405 10.43 13.33 -14.32
N GLY A 406 9.41 14.19 -14.19
CA GLY A 406 8.03 13.82 -13.90
C GLY A 406 7.89 12.85 -12.72
N ASN A 407 7.40 11.65 -13.01
CA ASN A 407 7.12 10.59 -12.01
C ASN A 407 8.25 9.55 -11.94
N MET A 408 9.39 9.79 -12.58
CA MET A 408 10.45 8.81 -12.67
C MET A 408 11.18 8.68 -11.34
N LEU A 409 11.38 7.44 -10.90
CA LEU A 409 12.31 7.13 -9.81
C LEU A 409 13.72 7.48 -10.27
N LEU A 410 14.29 8.53 -9.70
CA LEU A 410 15.64 8.96 -10.04
C LEU A 410 16.67 8.02 -9.42
N LYS A 411 17.68 7.71 -10.24
CA LYS A 411 18.85 6.90 -9.90
C LYS A 411 20.09 7.68 -10.35
N HIS A 412 21.26 7.28 -9.87
CA HIS A 412 22.55 7.90 -10.21
C HIS A 412 22.84 7.92 -11.72
N ASP A 413 22.17 7.08 -12.52
CA ASP A 413 22.32 7.08 -13.98
C ASP A 413 21.50 8.16 -14.70
N PHE A 414 20.74 8.98 -13.97
CA PHE A 414 19.94 10.08 -14.54
C PHE A 414 20.33 11.46 -14.02
N VAL A 415 20.90 11.53 -12.81
CA VAL A 415 21.34 12.79 -12.19
C VAL A 415 22.63 12.56 -11.41
N ILE A 416 23.58 13.50 -11.52
CA ILE A 416 24.81 13.53 -10.72
C ILE A 416 24.73 14.76 -9.82
N ASN A 417 24.60 14.56 -8.51
CA ASN A 417 24.59 15.68 -7.56
C ASN A 417 25.99 16.19 -7.31
N GLU A 418 26.09 17.43 -6.85
CA GLU A 418 27.36 17.98 -6.40
C GLU A 418 27.94 17.15 -5.25
N GLY A 419 29.17 16.66 -5.43
CA GLY A 419 29.85 15.72 -4.54
C GLY A 419 29.69 14.24 -4.90
N ASP A 420 28.67 13.86 -5.68
CA ASP A 420 28.43 12.47 -6.08
C ASP A 420 29.37 12.03 -7.21
N THR A 421 29.73 10.74 -7.18
CA THR A 421 30.58 10.11 -8.18
C THR A 421 29.81 9.07 -9.01
N LEU A 422 30.08 9.00 -10.31
CA LEU A 422 29.53 7.99 -11.22
C LEU A 422 30.66 7.31 -12.00
N GLU A 423 30.84 6.00 -11.80
CA GLU A 423 31.72 5.17 -12.64
C GLU A 423 31.06 4.95 -14.01
N ILE A 424 31.31 5.89 -14.92
CA ILE A 424 30.50 6.07 -16.15
C ILE A 424 30.64 4.90 -17.15
N GLU A 425 31.70 4.10 -17.01
CA GLU A 425 31.93 2.90 -17.81
C GLU A 425 31.03 1.74 -17.37
N ARG A 426 30.72 1.63 -16.08
CA ARG A 426 29.76 0.65 -15.56
C ARG A 426 28.33 1.10 -15.83
N VAL A 427 28.08 2.38 -15.64
CA VAL A 427 26.74 2.96 -15.70
C VAL A 427 26.78 4.27 -16.46
N SER A 428 26.22 4.27 -17.66
CA SER A 428 26.13 5.49 -18.46
C SER A 428 25.13 6.48 -17.89
N PHE A 429 25.47 7.76 -17.98
CA PHE A 429 24.58 8.85 -17.61
C PHE A 429 23.53 9.09 -18.71
N LYS A 430 22.24 9.16 -18.38
CA LYS A 430 21.13 9.10 -19.34
C LYS A 430 20.19 10.27 -19.18
N SER A 431 19.51 10.63 -20.27
CA SER A 431 18.35 11.51 -20.20
C SER A 431 17.16 10.80 -19.57
N PHE A 432 16.21 11.57 -19.03
CA PHE A 432 15.03 11.02 -18.35
C PHE A 432 14.13 10.19 -19.28
N ASN A 433 14.05 10.54 -20.58
CA ASN A 433 13.37 9.73 -21.59
C ASN A 433 14.21 8.57 -22.14
N LYS A 434 15.45 8.40 -21.67
CA LYS A 434 16.43 7.38 -22.09
C LYS A 434 16.87 7.42 -23.56
N SER A 435 16.43 8.41 -24.33
CA SER A 435 16.84 8.53 -25.74
C SER A 435 18.29 8.99 -25.87
N PHE A 436 18.83 9.68 -24.85
CA PHE A 436 20.22 10.11 -24.81
C PHE A 436 20.99 9.41 -23.69
N GLN A 437 22.24 9.09 -23.98
CA GLN A 437 23.20 8.55 -23.01
C GLN A 437 24.58 9.18 -23.23
N MET A 438 25.29 9.47 -22.16
CA MET A 438 26.66 9.95 -22.16
C MET A 438 27.59 8.83 -21.71
N LYS A 439 28.61 8.54 -22.54
CA LYS A 439 29.64 7.51 -22.32
C LYS A 439 30.97 7.96 -22.91
N PHE A 440 32.07 7.35 -22.48
CA PHE A 440 33.34 7.51 -23.18
C PHE A 440 33.34 6.76 -24.51
N GLY A 441 33.85 7.41 -25.55
CA GLY A 441 34.23 6.74 -26.80
C GLY A 441 35.67 6.22 -26.74
N ASN A 442 36.07 5.46 -27.75
CA ASN A 442 37.40 4.84 -27.83
C ASN A 442 38.56 5.86 -27.79
N GLY A 443 38.32 7.09 -28.28
CA GLY A 443 39.30 8.17 -28.25
C GLY A 443 39.45 8.89 -26.91
N GLY A 444 38.85 8.41 -25.82
CA GLY A 444 38.99 9.01 -24.48
C GLY A 444 38.15 10.27 -24.25
N TYR A 445 37.22 10.58 -25.16
CA TYR A 445 36.29 11.70 -25.01
C TYR A 445 34.90 11.23 -24.60
N LEU A 446 34.19 12.05 -23.83
CA LEU A 446 32.78 11.85 -23.56
C LEU A 446 31.97 12.22 -24.81
N TYR A 447 31.06 11.32 -25.17
CA TYR A 447 30.10 11.51 -26.24
C TYR A 447 28.69 11.34 -25.68
N ILE A 448 27.79 12.15 -26.20
CA ILE A 448 26.36 11.96 -26.07
C ILE A 448 25.93 11.13 -27.27
N TYR A 449 25.24 10.04 -27.01
CA TYR A 449 24.65 9.17 -27.99
C TYR A 449 23.14 9.34 -27.96
N LYS A 450 22.51 9.39 -29.13
CA LYS A 450 21.06 9.32 -29.29
C LYS A 450 20.70 7.96 -29.86
N ASP A 451 19.88 7.18 -29.14
CA ASP A 451 19.42 5.86 -29.57
C ASP A 451 20.57 4.92 -30.03
N GLY A 452 21.72 5.02 -29.36
CA GLY A 452 22.92 4.23 -29.64
C GLY A 452 23.89 4.82 -30.68
N GLN A 453 23.48 5.84 -31.43
CA GLN A 453 24.35 6.53 -32.40
C GLN A 453 24.99 7.76 -31.79
N VAL A 454 26.23 8.09 -32.20
CA VAL A 454 26.92 9.30 -31.73
C VAL A 454 26.11 10.54 -32.14
N TYR A 455 25.67 11.32 -31.16
CA TYR A 455 24.91 12.56 -31.39
C TYR A 455 25.84 13.77 -31.34
N SER A 456 26.67 13.86 -30.30
CA SER A 456 27.63 14.96 -30.15
C SER A 456 28.78 14.57 -29.22
N LYS A 457 29.93 15.22 -29.39
CA LYS A 457 30.99 15.22 -28.39
C LYS A 457 30.59 16.18 -27.26
N VAL A 458 30.85 15.80 -26.00
CA VAL A 458 30.61 16.71 -24.87
C VAL A 458 31.57 17.90 -24.99
N PRO A 459 31.04 19.14 -25.08
CA PRO A 459 31.88 20.33 -25.23
C PRO A 459 32.62 20.65 -23.93
N GLY A 460 33.72 21.39 -24.01
CA GLY A 460 34.44 21.88 -22.83
C GLY A 460 35.27 20.83 -22.07
N GLN A 461 35.47 19.63 -22.64
CA GLN A 461 36.36 18.62 -22.07
C GLN A 461 37.84 19.01 -22.26
N SER A 462 38.58 19.05 -21.17
CA SER A 462 40.00 19.49 -21.08
C SER A 462 41.03 18.65 -21.85
N GLY A 463 40.71 17.42 -22.29
CA GLY A 463 41.66 16.56 -23.01
C GLY A 463 41.12 15.16 -23.32
N SER A 464 41.91 14.34 -24.02
CA SER A 464 41.60 12.91 -24.21
C SER A 464 42.00 12.12 -22.96
N PHE A 465 41.13 11.20 -22.53
CA PHE A 465 41.36 10.31 -21.39
C PHE A 465 41.39 8.84 -21.83
N SER A 466 42.02 8.53 -22.97
CA SER A 466 42.12 7.16 -23.52
C SER A 466 43.12 6.29 -22.75
N CYS A 467 44.12 6.91 -22.11
CA CYS A 467 45.15 6.22 -21.34
C CYS A 467 44.72 5.83 -19.91
N PHE A 468 43.47 6.15 -19.52
CA PHE A 468 42.95 5.91 -18.19
C PHE A 468 41.77 4.94 -18.23
N ASN A 469 41.74 4.02 -17.27
CA ASN A 469 40.70 3.01 -17.11
C ASN A 469 39.83 3.32 -15.88
N ARG A 470 38.63 2.70 -15.80
CA ARG A 470 37.71 2.83 -14.66
C ARG A 470 37.41 4.30 -14.34
N ARG A 471 37.05 5.04 -15.39
CA ARG A 471 36.85 6.49 -15.31
C ARG A 471 35.60 6.82 -14.49
N VAL A 472 35.77 7.71 -13.53
CA VAL A 472 34.73 8.18 -12.61
C VAL A 472 34.49 9.66 -12.88
N VAL A 473 33.24 10.04 -13.10
CA VAL A 473 32.86 11.44 -13.20
C VAL A 473 32.30 11.93 -11.87
N LYS A 474 32.70 13.12 -11.43
CA LYS A 474 32.22 13.75 -10.20
C LYS A 474 31.82 15.18 -10.50
N PHE A 475 30.59 15.56 -10.19
CA PHE A 475 30.16 16.94 -10.34
C PHE A 475 30.55 17.71 -9.08
N GLU A 476 31.41 18.72 -9.18
CA GLU A 476 31.83 19.54 -8.03
C GLU A 476 32.32 20.91 -8.50
N SER A 477 32.05 21.96 -7.72
CA SER A 477 32.43 23.34 -8.07
C SER A 477 31.94 23.72 -9.47
N MET A 478 30.72 23.30 -9.82
CA MET A 478 30.07 23.53 -11.12
C MET A 478 30.81 22.94 -12.35
N ASN A 479 31.78 22.06 -12.13
CA ASN A 479 32.48 21.32 -13.19
C ASN A 479 32.21 19.83 -13.07
N LEU A 480 32.25 19.12 -14.19
CA LEU A 480 32.27 17.66 -14.18
C LEU A 480 33.72 17.19 -14.22
N ASN A 481 34.27 16.90 -13.04
CA ASN A 481 35.62 16.39 -12.86
C ASN A 481 35.68 14.91 -13.26
N ILE A 482 36.78 14.51 -13.88
CA ILE A 482 37.02 13.18 -14.41
C ILE A 482 38.24 12.61 -13.69
N TYR A 483 37.99 11.56 -12.91
CA TYR A 483 38.99 10.76 -12.23
C TYR A 483 39.20 9.44 -12.98
N GLY A 484 40.35 8.80 -12.82
CA GLY A 484 40.63 7.52 -13.45
C GLY A 484 41.94 6.90 -13.01
N TYR A 485 42.06 5.59 -13.24
CA TYR A 485 43.25 4.80 -12.93
C TYR A 485 44.22 4.84 -14.11
N ASP A 486 45.50 5.10 -13.84
CA ASP A 486 46.56 4.99 -14.84
C ASP A 486 47.14 3.58 -14.93
N SER A 487 48.20 3.40 -15.73
CA SER A 487 48.89 2.11 -15.91
C SER A 487 49.55 1.56 -14.66
N HIS A 488 49.65 2.34 -13.58
CA HIS A 488 50.21 1.95 -12.28
C HIS A 488 49.13 1.85 -11.19
N ASP A 489 47.85 1.81 -11.58
CA ASP A 489 46.68 1.76 -10.68
C ASP A 489 46.54 2.96 -9.72
N ASN A 490 47.15 4.11 -10.04
CA ASN A 490 46.94 5.33 -9.25
C ASN A 490 45.62 6.01 -9.62
N TYR A 491 44.79 6.31 -8.62
CA TYR A 491 43.50 6.98 -8.78
C TYR A 491 43.63 8.48 -8.49
N ASP A 492 43.55 9.31 -9.54
CA ASP A 492 43.70 10.77 -9.43
C ASP A 492 42.73 11.53 -10.34
N LEU A 493 42.60 12.84 -10.09
CA LEU A 493 41.91 13.78 -10.99
C LEU A 493 42.69 13.89 -12.30
N ARG A 494 42.09 13.46 -13.40
CA ARG A 494 42.72 13.45 -14.74
C ARG A 494 42.32 14.64 -15.60
N GLY A 495 41.16 15.24 -15.32
CA GLY A 495 40.72 16.45 -15.98
C GLY A 495 39.28 16.79 -15.63
N PHE A 496 38.67 17.64 -16.45
CA PHE A 496 37.32 18.14 -16.24
C PHE A 496 36.60 18.42 -17.56
N VAL A 497 35.28 18.56 -17.46
CA VAL A 497 34.39 19.17 -18.46
C VAL A 497 33.86 20.47 -17.86
N SER A 498 34.16 21.59 -18.51
CA SER A 498 33.57 22.88 -18.16
C SER A 498 32.15 22.97 -18.69
N ILE A 499 31.20 23.30 -17.82
CA ILE A 499 29.78 23.39 -18.15
C ILE A 499 29.42 24.87 -18.29
N PRO A 500 28.93 25.34 -19.45
CA PRO A 500 28.63 26.75 -19.65
C PRO A 500 27.50 27.21 -18.71
N MET A 501 27.83 28.14 -17.80
CA MET A 501 26.88 28.72 -16.86
C MET A 501 26.12 29.87 -17.54
N LYS A 502 24.79 29.76 -17.64
CA LYS A 502 23.93 30.83 -18.18
C LYS A 502 23.40 31.80 -17.11
N SER A 503 23.57 31.46 -15.83
CA SER A 503 23.13 32.23 -14.65
C SER A 503 24.05 31.96 -13.46
N MET A 504 23.96 32.77 -12.39
CA MET A 504 24.60 32.43 -11.11
C MET A 504 23.94 31.17 -10.55
N TYR A 505 24.59 30.01 -10.69
CA TYR A 505 24.23 28.81 -9.95
C TYR A 505 24.95 28.80 -8.59
N VAL A 506 24.29 28.31 -7.56
CA VAL A 506 24.84 28.21 -6.20
C VAL A 506 24.86 26.74 -5.82
N SER A 507 25.97 26.29 -5.23
CA SER A 507 26.09 24.95 -4.66
C SER A 507 25.13 24.78 -3.47
N PRO A 508 24.49 23.62 -3.29
CA PRO A 508 24.64 22.41 -4.10
C PRO A 508 23.76 22.46 -5.37
N ALA A 509 24.32 22.06 -6.51
CA ALA A 509 23.57 21.87 -7.74
C ALA A 509 23.58 20.42 -8.23
N SER A 510 22.87 20.14 -9.32
CA SER A 510 22.87 18.82 -9.94
C SER A 510 23.07 18.91 -11.43
N LEU A 511 23.80 17.95 -12.00
CA LEU A 511 23.98 17.82 -13.43
C LEU A 511 22.94 16.84 -13.97
N ILE A 512 22.20 17.24 -15.02
CA ILE A 512 21.24 16.40 -15.74
C ILE A 512 21.60 16.35 -17.23
N LEU A 513 21.28 15.23 -17.90
CA LEU A 513 21.27 15.14 -19.36
C LEU A 513 19.84 15.40 -19.85
N SER A 514 19.62 16.50 -20.57
CA SER A 514 18.29 16.87 -21.04
C SER A 514 17.77 15.88 -22.09
N ASN A 515 16.45 15.85 -22.26
CA ASN A 515 15.80 15.07 -23.33
C ASN A 515 16.11 15.60 -24.74
N ASN A 516 16.92 16.65 -24.87
CA ASN A 516 17.42 17.18 -26.14
C ASN A 516 18.93 16.91 -26.31
N GLY A 517 19.55 16.12 -25.42
CA GLY A 517 20.97 15.76 -25.52
C GLY A 517 21.92 16.88 -25.10
N GLN A 518 21.53 17.72 -24.14
CA GLN A 518 22.38 18.78 -23.58
C GLN A 518 22.63 18.54 -22.09
N LEU A 519 23.87 18.70 -21.65
CA LEU A 519 24.18 18.77 -20.22
C LEU A 519 23.66 20.09 -19.65
N MET A 520 22.88 19.99 -18.59
CA MET A 520 22.28 21.14 -17.91
C MET A 520 22.58 21.09 -16.43
N ILE A 521 22.99 22.22 -15.88
CA ILE A 521 22.98 22.42 -14.43
C ILE A 521 21.55 22.73 -14.02
N TYR A 522 21.06 21.97 -13.06
CA TYR A 522 19.77 22.15 -12.45
C TYR A 522 19.99 22.55 -10.98
N ASP A 523 19.65 23.79 -10.66
CA ASP A 523 19.88 24.42 -9.36
C ASP A 523 18.63 24.45 -8.47
N LEU A 524 17.67 23.58 -8.77
CA LEU A 524 16.49 23.31 -7.94
C LEU A 524 15.65 24.56 -7.59
N GLY A 525 15.78 25.66 -8.35
CA GLY A 525 14.95 26.86 -8.20
C GLY A 525 15.46 27.87 -7.16
N ILE A 526 16.69 27.71 -6.65
CA ILE A 526 17.28 28.63 -5.66
C ILE A 526 17.66 29.99 -6.28
N ASN A 527 17.87 30.08 -7.61
CA ASN A 527 18.23 31.34 -8.27
C ASN A 527 17.13 31.86 -9.21
N LYS A 528 16.18 32.60 -8.64
CA LYS A 528 15.98 33.98 -9.14
C LYS A 528 16.57 34.92 -8.10
N ARG A 529 17.77 35.45 -8.38
CA ARG A 529 18.08 36.80 -7.89
C ARG A 529 17.33 37.76 -8.82
N THR A 530 16.24 38.33 -8.30
CA THR A 530 15.31 39.32 -8.89
C THR A 530 15.98 40.61 -9.37
N PRO A 531 15.31 41.47 -10.15
CA PRO A 531 14.21 41.27 -11.12
C PRO A 531 14.68 41.20 -12.58
#